data_AF-A0A7X4HH32-F1
#
_entry.id   AF-A0A7X4HH32-F1
#
_cell.length_a   1.000
_cell.length_b   1.000
_cell.length_c   1.000
_cell.angle_alpha   90.00
_cell.angle_beta   90.00
_cell.angle_gamma   90.00
#
_symmetry.space_group_name_H-M   'P 1'
#
loop_
_entity.id
_entity.type
_entity.pdbx_description
1 polymer ?
#
loop_
_entity_poly.entity_id
_entity_poly.type
_entity_poly.pdbx_seq_one_letter_code
_entity_poly.pdbx_strand_id
1 'polypeptide(L)'
;MREVVLTTTFDIDQDSQLLQWSFTVDGEPITGTGIETGLLAFKREDKVNVVMIATSKKAHIAQVTIDDCNMITTPRAFTARENPELAGQFPEPSPFGSNSAVISYGKGVCQGSSEVAVWQPTLTLECTNLGRWDLSFIITASIRRTTSAGVEGIERRVFGFDPECEVGSGSD
;
A
#
# COMPACT_ATOMS: atom_id res chain seq x y z
N MET A 1 4.68 20.23 -5.75
CA MET A 1 5.03 18.80 -5.75
C MET A 1 5.38 18.39 -4.32
N ARG A 2 4.62 17.44 -3.77
CA ARG A 2 4.86 16.87 -2.43
C ARG A 2 5.28 15.43 -2.58
N GLU A 3 6.06 14.93 -1.63
CA GLU A 3 6.39 13.51 -1.58
C GLU A 3 5.39 12.80 -0.68
N VAL A 4 4.65 11.86 -1.26
CA VAL A 4 3.72 11.00 -0.55
C VAL A 4 4.35 9.63 -0.42
N VAL A 5 4.38 9.09 0.80
CA VAL A 5 4.97 7.77 1.07
C VAL A 5 3.89 6.85 1.64
N LEU A 6 3.57 5.79 0.90
CA LEU A 6 2.85 4.64 1.42
C LEU A 6 3.84 3.73 2.13
N THR A 7 3.81 3.72 3.45
CA THR A 7 4.54 2.73 4.25
C THR A 7 3.60 1.59 4.58
N THR A 8 4.00 0.36 4.30
CA THR A 8 3.27 -0.82 4.77
C THR A 8 4.18 -1.73 5.55
N THR A 9 3.67 -2.24 6.67
CA THR A 9 4.37 -3.15 7.57
C THR A 9 3.60 -4.44 7.70
N PHE A 10 4.25 -5.58 7.44
CA PHE A 10 3.68 -6.89 7.69
C PHE A 10 4.52 -7.68 8.68
N ASP A 11 3.82 -8.33 9.61
CA ASP A 11 4.42 -9.24 10.57
C ASP A 11 4.62 -10.61 9.93
N ILE A 12 5.88 -11.04 9.80
CA ILE A 12 6.18 -12.36 9.26
C ILE A 12 5.82 -13.46 10.25
N ASP A 13 5.80 -13.17 11.55
CA ASP A 13 5.42 -14.15 12.57
C ASP A 13 3.94 -14.47 12.56
N GLN A 14 3.15 -13.65 11.84
CA GLN A 14 1.70 -13.77 11.72
C GLN A 14 0.97 -13.76 13.06
N ASP A 15 1.44 -12.95 14.01
CA ASP A 15 0.63 -12.60 15.17
C ASP A 15 -0.62 -11.80 14.74
N SER A 16 -0.58 -11.22 13.54
CA SER A 16 -1.72 -10.66 12.83
C SER A 16 -1.68 -11.06 11.34
N GLN A 17 -2.86 -11.16 10.73
CA GLN A 17 -3.00 -11.26 9.27
C GLN A 17 -3.07 -9.89 8.59
N LEU A 18 -3.16 -8.82 9.39
CA LEU A 18 -3.36 -7.47 8.89
C LEU A 18 -2.04 -6.86 8.42
N LEU A 19 -2.09 -6.26 7.23
CA LEU A 19 -1.06 -5.37 6.72
C LEU A 19 -1.28 -4.00 7.38
N GLN A 20 -0.34 -3.56 8.20
CA GLN A 20 -0.37 -2.20 8.73
C GLN A 20 0.07 -1.24 7.63
N TRP A 21 -0.58 -0.09 7.52
CA TRP A 21 -0.28 0.87 6.47
C TRP A 21 -0.42 2.31 6.97
N SER A 22 0.30 3.21 6.32
CA SER A 22 0.15 4.64 6.50
C SER A 22 0.56 5.38 5.22
N PHE A 23 -0.13 6.49 4.95
CA PHE A 23 0.30 7.44 3.94
C PHE A 23 0.74 8.72 4.65
N THR A 24 1.95 9.17 4.36
CA THR A 24 2.47 10.45 4.85
C THR A 24 2.82 11.36 3.70
N VAL A 25 2.69 12.67 3.91
CA VAL A 25 3.13 13.72 3.02
C VAL A 25 4.16 14.55 3.75
N ASP A 26 5.37 14.59 3.22
CA ASP A 26 6.50 15.30 3.83
C ASP A 26 6.71 14.91 5.33
N GLY A 27 6.40 13.66 5.68
CA GLY A 27 6.52 13.09 7.03
C GLY A 27 5.24 13.12 7.89
N GLU A 28 4.21 13.86 7.49
CA GLU A 28 2.97 14.02 8.24
C GLU A 28 1.83 13.15 7.67
N PRO A 29 0.93 12.56 8.48
CA PRO A 29 -0.18 11.77 7.98
C PRO A 29 -1.05 12.52 6.96
N ILE A 30 -1.39 11.87 5.85
CA ILE A 30 -2.31 12.46 4.87
C ILE A 30 -3.74 12.31 5.39
N THR A 31 -4.47 13.43 5.44
CA THR A 31 -5.92 13.43 5.68
C THR A 31 -6.57 14.46 4.77
N GLY A 32 -7.67 14.08 4.13
CA GLY A 32 -8.50 15.02 3.40
C GLY A 32 -9.23 15.98 4.33
N THR A 33 -9.72 17.09 3.78
CA THR A 33 -10.49 18.10 4.52
C THR A 33 -11.82 18.38 3.83
N GLY A 34 -12.82 18.87 4.57
CA GLY A 34 -14.14 19.17 4.00
C GLY A 34 -14.87 17.91 3.53
N ILE A 35 -15.24 17.85 2.25
CA ILE A 35 -15.93 16.68 1.67
C ILE A 35 -15.05 15.43 1.56
N GLU A 36 -13.74 15.60 1.69
CA GLU A 36 -12.72 14.53 1.61
C GLU A 36 -12.28 14.06 3.01
N THR A 37 -12.93 14.54 4.07
CA THR A 37 -12.57 14.16 5.46
C THR A 37 -12.67 12.64 5.61
N GLY A 38 -11.59 12.01 6.10
CA GLY A 38 -11.47 10.56 6.23
C GLY A 38 -10.93 9.85 4.99
N LEU A 39 -10.66 10.57 3.90
CA LEU A 39 -10.04 10.03 2.67
C LEU A 39 -8.56 10.43 2.57
N LEU A 40 -7.84 9.71 1.71
CA LEU A 40 -6.49 10.08 1.27
C LEU A 40 -6.59 11.14 0.17
N ALA A 41 -6.16 12.37 0.47
CA ALA A 41 -6.30 13.52 -0.45
C ALA A 41 -5.00 13.85 -1.20
N PHE A 42 -4.82 13.19 -2.34
CA PHE A 42 -3.73 13.49 -3.28
C PHE A 42 -4.00 14.79 -4.04
N LYS A 43 -2.94 15.51 -4.38
CA LYS A 43 -2.94 16.67 -5.27
C LYS A 43 -2.29 16.28 -6.60
N ARG A 44 -2.64 16.99 -7.66
CA ARG A 44 -1.94 16.87 -8.95
C ARG A 44 -0.44 17.13 -8.72
N GLU A 45 0.40 16.36 -9.41
CA GLU A 45 1.86 16.36 -9.30
C GLU A 45 2.41 15.84 -7.97
N ASP A 46 1.58 15.27 -7.09
CA ASP A 46 2.12 14.51 -5.94
C ASP A 46 2.87 13.29 -6.44
N LYS A 47 4.04 13.03 -5.84
CA LYS A 47 4.88 11.87 -6.13
C LYS A 47 4.66 10.81 -5.07
N VAL A 48 4.12 9.67 -5.45
CA VAL A 48 3.81 8.56 -4.55
C VAL A 48 4.91 7.52 -4.61
N ASN A 49 5.56 7.31 -3.47
CA ASN A 49 6.55 6.28 -3.24
C ASN A 49 5.99 5.23 -2.28
N VAL A 50 6.63 4.05 -2.29
CA VAL A 50 6.19 2.89 -1.52
C VAL A 50 7.36 2.38 -0.70
N VAL A 51 7.11 2.01 0.56
CA VAL A 51 8.07 1.39 1.47
C VAL A 51 7.44 0.18 2.12
N MET A 52 8.02 -1.00 1.87
CA MET A 52 7.62 -2.26 2.49
C MET A 52 8.53 -2.57 3.66
N ILE A 53 7.94 -2.93 4.80
CA ILE A 53 8.68 -3.33 6.01
C ILE A 53 8.16 -4.69 6.45
N ALA A 54 9.03 -5.69 6.43
CA ALA A 54 8.79 -6.97 7.07
C ALA A 54 9.37 -6.91 8.48
N THR A 55 8.58 -7.28 9.49
CA THR A 55 9.04 -7.35 10.88
C THR A 55 8.89 -8.75 11.45
N SER A 56 9.78 -9.11 12.38
CA SER A 56 9.66 -10.33 13.19
C SER A 56 9.96 -10.00 14.65
N LYS A 57 9.19 -10.59 15.56
CA LYS A 57 9.37 -10.53 17.02
C LYS A 57 9.77 -11.88 17.63
N LYS A 58 9.56 -12.99 16.91
CA LYS A 58 9.74 -14.36 17.42
C LYS A 58 10.83 -15.13 16.69
N ALA A 59 11.01 -14.89 15.40
CA ALA A 59 12.00 -15.56 14.57
C ALA A 59 13.09 -14.60 14.09
N HIS A 60 14.17 -15.15 13.54
CA HIS A 60 15.13 -14.34 12.81
C HIS A 60 14.80 -14.37 11.32
N ILE A 61 14.69 -13.20 10.70
CA ILE A 61 14.64 -13.04 9.26
C ILE A 61 15.97 -13.50 8.67
N ALA A 62 15.92 -14.56 7.88
CA ALA A 62 17.06 -14.95 7.04
C ALA A 62 17.01 -14.21 5.70
N GLN A 63 15.82 -14.15 5.10
CA GLN A 63 15.58 -13.44 3.86
C GLN A 63 14.08 -13.18 3.68
N VAL A 64 13.74 -11.99 3.18
CA VAL A 64 12.41 -11.72 2.64
C VAL A 64 12.58 -11.25 1.19
N THR A 65 11.77 -11.78 0.30
CA THR A 65 11.69 -11.36 -1.10
C THR A 65 10.25 -10.99 -1.38
N ILE A 66 10.03 -9.79 -1.91
CA ILE A 66 8.76 -9.41 -2.51
C ILE A 66 8.71 -10.04 -3.89
N ASP A 67 7.79 -10.99 -4.09
CA ASP A 67 7.60 -11.70 -5.34
C ASP A 67 6.76 -10.89 -6.33
N ASP A 68 5.77 -10.16 -5.79
CA ASP A 68 4.89 -9.27 -6.54
C ASP A 68 4.27 -8.21 -5.60
N CYS A 69 4.03 -7.01 -6.10
CA CYS A 69 3.50 -5.88 -5.35
C CYS A 69 2.66 -4.99 -6.25
N ASN A 70 1.36 -4.90 -5.97
CA ASN A 70 0.41 -4.20 -6.82
C ASN A 70 -0.49 -3.26 -6.02
N MET A 71 -0.70 -2.08 -6.58
CA MET A 71 -1.80 -1.18 -6.20
C MET A 71 -2.91 -1.30 -7.23
N ILE A 72 -4.14 -1.37 -6.73
CA ILE A 72 -5.35 -1.49 -7.54
C ILE A 72 -6.19 -0.26 -7.26
N THR A 73 -6.63 0.43 -8.30
CA THR A 73 -7.46 1.63 -8.20
C THR A 73 -8.78 1.43 -8.94
N THR A 74 -9.90 1.68 -8.25
CA THR A 74 -11.24 1.55 -8.84
C THR A 74 -11.88 2.94 -8.92
N PRO A 75 -12.08 3.51 -10.12
CA PRO A 75 -12.62 4.85 -10.27
C PRO A 75 -14.08 4.91 -9.80
N ARG A 76 -14.43 5.96 -9.07
CA ARG A 76 -15.81 6.30 -8.71
C ARG A 76 -16.33 7.37 -9.65
N ALA A 77 -17.58 7.23 -10.08
CA ALA A 77 -18.23 8.23 -10.91
C ALA A 77 -18.32 9.59 -10.19
N PHE A 78 -18.21 10.67 -10.96
CA PHE A 78 -18.46 12.01 -10.44
C PHE A 78 -19.91 12.15 -10.01
N THR A 79 -20.13 12.68 -8.81
CA THR A 79 -21.48 13.07 -8.38
C THR A 79 -21.78 14.49 -8.83
N ALA A 80 -23.06 14.83 -8.99
CA ALA A 80 -23.48 16.20 -9.31
C ALA A 80 -23.04 17.22 -8.26
N ARG A 81 -22.80 16.79 -7.00
CA ARG A 81 -22.26 17.65 -5.94
C ARG A 81 -20.79 18.02 -6.15
N GLU A 82 -20.03 17.12 -6.78
CA GLU A 82 -18.59 17.30 -7.02
C GLU A 82 -18.33 18.01 -8.33
N ASN A 83 -18.99 17.57 -9.39
CA ASN A 83 -18.90 18.16 -10.71
C ASN A 83 -20.22 17.98 -11.47
N PRO A 84 -21.09 19.01 -11.50
CA PRO A 84 -22.36 18.96 -12.22
C PRO A 84 -22.22 18.63 -13.71
N GLU A 85 -21.14 19.06 -14.36
CA GLU A 85 -20.93 18.88 -15.81
C GLU A 85 -20.51 17.46 -16.16
N LEU A 86 -19.83 16.77 -15.25
CA LEU A 86 -19.33 15.41 -15.43
C LEU A 86 -20.13 14.36 -14.64
N ALA A 87 -21.27 14.74 -14.06
CA ALA A 87 -22.07 13.84 -13.22
C ALA A 87 -22.42 12.54 -13.96
N GLY A 88 -22.11 11.40 -13.33
CA GLY A 88 -22.32 10.05 -13.91
C GLY A 88 -21.21 9.58 -14.86
N GLN A 89 -20.22 10.42 -15.17
CA GLN A 89 -19.01 10.02 -15.89
C GLN A 89 -17.96 9.48 -14.91
N PHE A 90 -17.07 8.63 -15.40
CA PHE A 90 -15.97 8.07 -14.62
C PHE A 90 -14.65 8.77 -14.97
N PRO A 91 -13.77 9.00 -13.99
CA PRO A 91 -12.41 9.43 -14.28
C PRO A 91 -11.60 8.27 -14.89
N GLU A 92 -10.34 8.57 -15.25
CA GLU A 92 -9.38 7.57 -15.74
C GLU A 92 -9.25 6.36 -14.80
N PRO A 93 -8.83 5.17 -15.28
CA PRO A 93 -8.71 3.96 -14.47
C PRO A 93 -7.85 4.12 -13.21
N SER A 94 -6.91 5.07 -13.24
CA SER A 94 -6.01 5.38 -12.12
C SER A 94 -5.75 6.88 -11.99
N PRO A 95 -5.55 7.40 -10.76
CA PRO A 95 -5.06 8.76 -10.54
C PRO A 95 -3.62 8.94 -11.05
N PHE A 96 -2.88 7.86 -11.28
CA PHE A 96 -1.43 7.89 -11.58
C PHE A 96 -1.08 7.79 -13.07
N GLY A 97 -2.03 8.11 -13.96
CA GLY A 97 -1.80 8.19 -15.40
C GLY A 97 -1.64 6.84 -16.10
N SER A 98 -1.94 5.71 -15.43
CA SER A 98 -1.97 4.40 -16.08
C SER A 98 -3.30 4.16 -16.79
N ASN A 99 -3.24 3.59 -18.00
CA ASN A 99 -4.42 3.06 -18.72
C ASN A 99 -4.97 1.76 -18.07
N SER A 100 -4.55 1.44 -16.85
CA SER A 100 -4.86 0.23 -16.11
C SER A 100 -5.19 0.59 -14.67
N ALA A 101 -6.22 -0.07 -14.12
CA ALA A 101 -6.55 -0.03 -12.70
C ALA A 101 -5.48 -0.70 -11.83
N VAL A 102 -4.68 -1.62 -12.39
CA VAL A 102 -3.62 -2.33 -11.67
C VAL A 102 -2.28 -1.73 -12.02
N ILE A 103 -1.52 -1.35 -11.00
CA ILE A 103 -0.17 -0.80 -11.09
C ILE A 103 0.78 -1.73 -10.33
N SER A 104 1.76 -2.27 -11.05
CA SER A 104 2.78 -3.15 -10.47
C SER A 104 4.03 -2.36 -10.08
N TYR A 105 4.42 -2.45 -8.82
CA TYR A 105 5.71 -1.96 -8.30
C TYR A 105 6.84 -2.98 -8.51
N GLY A 106 6.50 -4.17 -8.97
CA GLY A 106 7.45 -5.24 -9.27
C GLY A 106 7.86 -6.05 -8.05
N LYS A 107 9.13 -6.47 -8.03
CA LYS A 107 9.67 -7.48 -7.11
C LYS A 107 11.08 -7.12 -6.66
N GLY A 108 11.51 -7.67 -5.54
CA GLY A 108 12.88 -7.48 -5.06
C GLY A 108 13.17 -8.10 -3.71
N VAL A 109 14.46 -8.17 -3.38
CA VAL A 109 14.94 -8.71 -2.11
C VAL A 109 14.98 -7.61 -1.07
N CYS A 110 14.32 -7.82 0.06
CA CYS A 110 14.37 -6.90 1.18
C CYS A 110 15.79 -6.86 1.79
N GLN A 111 16.22 -5.69 2.24
CA GLN A 111 17.49 -5.47 2.92
C GLN A 111 17.24 -5.11 4.38
N GLY A 112 18.07 -5.61 5.30
CA GLY A 112 17.93 -5.26 6.71
C GLY A 112 18.63 -6.22 7.64
N SER A 113 18.07 -6.33 8.84
CA SER A 113 18.57 -7.16 9.94
C SER A 113 17.76 -8.45 10.09
N SER A 114 18.07 -9.20 11.14
CA SER A 114 17.33 -10.39 11.56
C SER A 114 15.93 -10.10 12.11
N GLU A 115 15.56 -8.83 12.34
CA GLU A 115 14.26 -8.46 12.94
C GLU A 115 13.43 -7.57 12.02
N VAL A 116 14.10 -6.80 11.16
CA VAL A 116 13.45 -5.85 10.23
C VAL A 116 14.11 -5.97 8.87
N ALA A 117 13.31 -6.16 7.82
CA ALA A 117 13.77 -6.12 6.44
C ALA A 117 12.89 -5.19 5.60
N VAL A 118 13.53 -4.35 4.79
CA VAL A 118 12.88 -3.26 4.06
C VAL A 118 13.06 -3.46 2.56
N TRP A 119 12.00 -3.22 1.79
CA TRP A 119 12.08 -3.11 0.33
C TRP A 119 11.42 -1.82 -0.15
N GLN A 120 12.09 -1.14 -1.06
CA GLN A 120 11.63 0.09 -1.68
C GLN A 120 11.74 -0.07 -3.20
N PRO A 121 10.62 -0.15 -3.94
CA PRO A 121 10.67 -0.15 -5.39
C PRO A 121 11.21 1.19 -5.91
N THR A 122 11.85 1.16 -7.08
CA THR A 122 12.34 2.38 -7.75
C THR A 122 11.23 3.15 -8.48
N LEU A 123 10.04 2.55 -8.62
CA LEU A 123 8.90 3.17 -9.28
C LEU A 123 8.27 4.22 -8.36
N THR A 124 8.37 5.48 -8.78
CA THR A 124 7.61 6.60 -8.23
C THR A 124 6.43 6.89 -9.16
N LEU A 125 5.23 6.93 -8.60
CA LEU A 125 4.02 7.32 -9.34
C LEU A 125 3.80 8.82 -9.25
N GLU A 126 3.21 9.41 -10.27
CA GLU A 126 2.81 10.82 -10.26
C GLU A 126 1.30 10.93 -10.40
N CYS A 127 0.66 11.66 -9.48
CA CYS A 127 -0.77 11.94 -9.56
C CYS A 127 -1.07 12.92 -10.70
N THR A 128 -1.69 12.44 -11.77
CA THR A 128 -1.98 13.23 -12.98
C THR A 128 -3.45 13.60 -13.09
N ASN A 129 -4.34 12.75 -12.54
CA ASN A 129 -5.79 12.91 -12.64
C ASN A 129 -6.42 13.30 -11.29
N LEU A 130 -7.53 14.02 -11.36
CA LEU A 130 -8.35 14.37 -10.19
C LEU A 130 -9.69 13.65 -10.27
N GLY A 131 -10.21 13.21 -9.13
CA GLY A 131 -11.39 12.35 -9.03
C GLY A 131 -11.37 11.56 -7.73
N ARG A 132 -12.13 10.47 -7.67
CA ARG A 132 -12.12 9.55 -6.54
C ARG A 132 -11.89 8.14 -7.02
N TRP A 133 -11.09 7.41 -6.25
CA TRP A 133 -10.80 6.00 -6.48
C TRP A 133 -10.80 5.26 -5.16
N ASP A 134 -11.28 4.03 -5.20
CA ASP A 134 -11.05 3.06 -4.13
C ASP A 134 -9.68 2.45 -4.40
N LEU A 135 -8.90 2.24 -3.33
CA LEU A 135 -7.51 1.80 -3.44
C LEU A 135 -7.36 0.50 -2.70
N SER A 136 -6.89 -0.56 -3.35
CA SER A 136 -6.46 -1.78 -2.66
C SER A 136 -4.97 -1.99 -2.91
N PHE A 137 -4.28 -2.61 -1.97
CA PHE A 137 -2.85 -2.90 -2.08
C PHE A 137 -2.58 -4.36 -1.74
N ILE A 138 -1.89 -5.08 -2.62
CA ILE A 138 -1.63 -6.52 -2.49
C ILE A 138 -0.14 -6.79 -2.67
N ILE A 139 0.42 -7.60 -1.77
CA ILE A 139 1.82 -7.99 -1.74
C ILE A 139 1.89 -9.52 -1.69
N THR A 140 2.69 -10.13 -2.54
CA THR A 140 3.12 -11.52 -2.39
C THR A 140 4.58 -11.53 -1.97
N ALA A 141 4.91 -12.24 -0.90
CA ALA A 141 6.26 -12.34 -0.37
C ALA A 141 6.68 -13.79 -0.12
N SER A 142 7.92 -14.10 -0.46
CA SER A 142 8.64 -15.30 -0.04
C SER A 142 9.49 -14.99 1.19
N ILE A 143 9.26 -15.71 2.27
CA ILE A 143 9.85 -15.50 3.59
C ILE A 143 10.70 -16.71 3.94
N ARG A 144 11.92 -16.47 4.39
CA ARG A 144 12.83 -17.48 4.92
C ARG A 144 13.26 -17.06 6.32
N ARG A 145 13.09 -17.97 7.27
CA ARG A 145 13.37 -17.74 8.69
C ARG A 145 14.54 -18.58 9.16
N THR A 146 15.19 -18.15 10.22
CA THR A 146 16.13 -18.95 11.00
C THR A 146 15.56 -19.11 12.40
N THR A 147 15.49 -20.36 12.86
CA THR A 147 15.12 -20.72 14.23
C THR A 147 16.29 -21.41 14.92
N SER A 148 16.11 -21.77 16.19
CA SER A 148 17.11 -22.54 16.95
C SER A 148 17.41 -23.92 16.33
N ALA A 149 16.52 -24.45 15.50
CA ALA A 149 16.70 -25.70 14.77
C ALA A 149 17.42 -25.53 13.40
N GLY A 150 17.76 -24.28 13.02
CA GLY A 150 18.42 -23.96 11.75
C GLY A 150 17.55 -23.10 10.84
N VAL A 151 17.91 -23.06 9.55
CA VAL A 151 17.17 -22.28 8.55
C VAL A 151 15.95 -23.06 8.09
N GLU A 152 14.78 -22.49 8.23
CA GLU A 152 13.51 -23.08 7.80
C GLU A 152 13.32 -23.00 6.27
N GLY A 153 12.33 -23.74 5.78
CA GLY A 153 11.92 -23.70 4.39
C GLY A 153 11.44 -22.32 3.96
N ILE A 154 11.35 -22.11 2.64
CA ILE A 154 10.76 -20.90 2.08
C ILE A 154 9.24 -21.01 2.17
N GLU A 155 8.63 -20.00 2.76
CA GLU A 155 7.19 -19.87 2.88
C GLU A 155 6.71 -18.71 2.00
N ARG A 156 5.68 -18.93 1.18
CA ARG A 156 5.08 -17.88 0.36
C ARG A 156 3.78 -17.42 0.97
N ARG A 157 3.62 -16.10 1.13
CA ARG A 157 2.45 -15.47 1.74
C ARG A 157 1.95 -14.30 0.89
N VAL A 158 0.67 -14.01 1.03
CA VAL A 158 0.01 -12.85 0.41
C VAL A 158 -0.55 -11.99 1.53
N PHE A 159 -0.28 -10.69 1.46
CA PHE A 159 -0.78 -9.67 2.36
C PHE A 159 -1.56 -8.65 1.54
N GLY A 160 -2.57 -8.04 2.14
CA GLY A 160 -3.27 -6.96 1.50
C GLY A 160 -3.95 -6.04 2.48
N PHE A 161 -4.19 -4.81 2.04
CA PHE A 161 -5.12 -3.92 2.71
C PHE A 161 -6.07 -3.31 1.68
N ASP A 162 -7.30 -3.10 2.13
CA ASP A 162 -8.29 -2.28 1.48
C ASP A 162 -8.75 -1.27 2.55
N PRO A 163 -8.33 0.00 2.46
CA PRO A 163 -8.61 1.02 3.45
C PRO A 163 -10.12 1.29 3.59
N GLU A 164 -10.96 0.82 2.67
CA GLU A 164 -12.43 0.92 2.79
C GLU A 164 -13.07 -0.26 3.54
N CYS A 165 -12.31 -1.31 3.89
CA CYS A 165 -12.84 -2.57 4.43
C CYS A 165 -12.52 -2.85 5.93
N GLU A 166 -11.99 -1.91 6.70
CA GLU A 166 -11.89 -2.12 8.16
C GLU A 166 -13.26 -1.93 8.85
N VAL A 167 -14.04 -3.01 8.89
CA VAL A 167 -15.07 -3.24 9.90
C VAL A 167 -14.52 -4.26 10.89
N GLY A 168 -13.86 -3.78 11.94
CA GLY A 168 -13.58 -4.60 13.13
C GLY A 168 -14.84 -4.71 13.99
N SER A 169 -15.08 -5.88 14.58
CA SER A 169 -16.03 -5.99 15.69
C SER A 169 -15.53 -5.09 16.81
N GLY A 170 -16.21 -3.97 17.05
CA GLY A 170 -16.05 -3.24 18.31
C GLY A 170 -16.36 -4.22 19.45
N SER A 171 -15.32 -4.70 20.09
CA SER A 171 -15.42 -5.33 21.40
C SER A 171 -14.86 -4.35 22.40
N ASP A 172 -15.70 -4.05 23.40
CA ASP A 172 -15.55 -3.09 24.50
C ASP A 172 -14.17 -3.06 25.18
#